data_AF-A0A1I8CTM3-F1
#
_entry.id   AF-A0A1I8CTM3-F1
#
_cell.length_a   1.000
_cell.length_b   1.000
_cell.length_c   1.000
_cell.angle_alpha   90.00
_cell.angle_beta   90.00
_cell.angle_gamma   90.00
#
_symmetry.space_group_name_H-M   'P 1'
#
loop_
_entity.id
_entity.type
_entity.pdbx_description
1 polymer ?
#
loop_
_entity_poly.entity_id
_entity_poly.type
_entity_poly.pdbx_seq_one_letter_code
_entity_poly.pdbx_strand_id
1 'polypeptide(L)'
;MKRHSYYSISPSPMLDITRNSSMVDFHKNFADGSRYQFENELNNICEDIQTQLRKLMEELEKCIFAIINAKQNIFLLKRQYEVEIWGLLIQVDEQSLILRDRVRGAIDTCNIKDDSLNWLLTIHKFQQTVAMIIKELVEKVAENVDKILEIKTRGINDIKIDKNVVIKMSQLRKSIFLPIISFGRNSNKF
;
A
#
# COMPACT_ATOMS: atom_id res chain seq x y z
N MET A 1 22.67 12.97 -13.30
CA MET A 1 21.45 12.92 -14.15
C MET A 1 21.73 12.11 -15.41
N LYS A 2 21.29 10.85 -15.44
CA LYS A 2 21.13 10.05 -16.66
C LYS A 2 19.92 9.14 -16.45
N ARG A 3 18.84 9.36 -17.20
CA ARG A 3 17.71 8.44 -17.30
C ARG A 3 18.15 7.29 -18.20
N HIS A 4 18.00 6.04 -17.76
CA HIS A 4 18.13 4.88 -18.62
C HIS A 4 16.73 4.32 -18.87
N SER A 5 16.33 4.44 -20.14
CA SER A 5 15.18 3.80 -20.75
C SER A 5 15.54 2.35 -21.03
N TYR A 6 14.78 1.40 -20.49
CA TYR A 6 14.70 0.04 -20.98
C TYR A 6 13.26 -0.44 -20.85
N TYR A 7 12.46 -0.22 -21.89
CA TYR A 7 11.25 -1.00 -22.15
C TYR A 7 11.49 -1.82 -23.41
N SER A 8 11.62 -3.13 -23.24
CA SER A 8 11.40 -4.10 -24.31
C SER A 8 11.07 -5.44 -23.67
N ILE A 9 9.78 -5.70 -23.44
CA ILE A 9 9.26 -7.02 -23.09
C ILE A 9 8.11 -7.33 -24.05
N SER A 10 8.25 -8.47 -24.72
CA SER A 10 7.28 -9.14 -25.59
C SER A 10 5.91 -9.32 -24.91
N PRO A 11 4.79 -9.27 -25.67
CA PRO A 11 3.45 -9.31 -25.09
C PRO A 11 3.07 -10.72 -24.63
N SER A 12 2.74 -10.84 -23.34
CA SER A 12 2.00 -11.98 -22.76
C SER A 12 0.53 -11.58 -22.59
N PRO A 13 -0.41 -12.54 -22.60
CA PRO A 13 -1.74 -12.36 -23.16
C PRO A 13 -2.64 -11.46 -22.32
N MET A 14 -3.40 -10.62 -23.04
CA MET A 14 -4.39 -9.68 -22.54
C MET A 14 -5.33 -10.33 -21.52
N LEU A 15 -5.26 -9.86 -20.27
CA LEU A 15 -6.47 -9.66 -19.48
C LEU A 15 -7.12 -8.38 -20.03
N ASP A 16 -8.12 -8.56 -20.89
CA ASP A 16 -9.07 -7.52 -21.26
C ASP A 16 -9.84 -7.09 -20.00
N ILE A 17 -9.25 -6.17 -19.24
CA ILE A 17 -9.97 -5.40 -18.23
C ILE A 17 -10.34 -4.09 -18.91
N THR A 18 -11.58 -4.08 -19.38
CA THR A 18 -12.30 -2.97 -19.99
C THR A 18 -12.06 -1.67 -19.22
N ARG A 19 -11.10 -0.87 -19.70
CA ARG A 19 -10.67 0.41 -19.13
C ARG A 19 -11.68 1.56 -19.38
N ASN A 20 -12.96 1.25 -19.53
CA ASN A 20 -14.03 2.19 -19.87
C ASN A 20 -15.28 2.12 -18.95
N SER A 21 -15.26 1.36 -17.84
CA SER A 21 -16.39 1.32 -16.88
C SER A 21 -16.30 2.37 -15.77
N SER A 22 -15.77 3.57 -16.04
CA SER A 22 -15.35 4.52 -14.99
C SER A 22 -16.26 5.73 -14.76
N MET A 23 -17.54 5.70 -15.13
CA MET A 23 -18.47 6.77 -14.72
C MET A 23 -19.95 6.39 -14.77
N VAL A 24 -20.33 5.50 -15.70
CA VAL A 24 -21.74 5.20 -15.98
C VAL A 24 -22.34 4.21 -14.96
N ASP A 25 -21.54 3.33 -14.37
CA ASP A 25 -22.04 2.30 -13.44
C ASP A 25 -22.36 2.80 -12.03
N PHE A 26 -21.86 3.99 -11.65
CA PHE A 26 -22.19 4.59 -10.35
C PHE A 26 -23.65 5.06 -10.27
N HIS A 27 -24.29 5.40 -11.39
CA HIS A 27 -25.67 5.91 -11.41
C HIS A 27 -26.75 4.83 -11.22
N LYS A 28 -26.42 3.54 -11.34
CA LYS A 28 -27.41 2.44 -11.22
C LYS A 28 -27.49 1.78 -9.84
N ASN A 29 -26.58 2.12 -8.91
CA ASN A 29 -26.34 1.31 -7.70
C ASN A 29 -26.99 1.81 -6.40
N PHE A 30 -28.15 2.46 -6.48
CA PHE A 30 -28.94 2.84 -5.29
C PHE A 30 -30.25 2.05 -5.13
N ALA A 31 -30.22 0.75 -5.43
CA ALA A 31 -31.12 -0.21 -4.79
C ALA A 31 -30.42 -0.74 -3.51
N ASP A 32 -31.16 -1.04 -2.45
CA ASP A 32 -30.57 -1.40 -1.14
C ASP A 32 -29.52 -2.54 -1.21
N GLY A 33 -29.63 -3.45 -2.17
CA GLY A 33 -28.65 -4.52 -2.40
C GLY A 33 -27.29 -4.06 -2.95
N SER A 34 -27.23 -3.02 -3.78
CA SER A 34 -25.99 -2.55 -4.40
C SER A 34 -25.19 -1.62 -3.48
N ARG A 35 -25.86 -0.95 -2.54
CA ARG A 35 -25.21 -0.13 -1.51
C ARG A 35 -24.41 -1.00 -0.53
N TYR A 36 -25.02 -2.07 -0.02
CA TYR A 36 -24.35 -3.01 0.87
C TYR A 36 -23.13 -3.68 0.20
N GLN A 37 -23.25 -4.04 -1.08
CA GLN A 37 -22.14 -4.60 -1.86
C GLN A 37 -20.97 -3.61 -1.97
N PHE A 38 -21.25 -2.34 -2.25
CA PHE A 38 -20.24 -1.29 -2.32
C PHE A 38 -19.54 -1.08 -0.97
N GLU A 39 -20.31 -1.05 0.12
CA GLU A 39 -19.75 -0.92 1.48
C GLU A 39 -18.83 -2.09 1.83
N ASN A 40 -19.27 -3.31 1.54
CA ASN A 40 -18.47 -4.51 1.77
C ASN A 40 -17.20 -4.51 0.91
N GLU A 41 -17.28 -4.06 -0.34
CA GLU A 41 -16.13 -3.96 -1.23
C GLU A 41 -15.10 -2.95 -0.71
N LEU A 42 -15.53 -1.77 -0.25
CA LEU A 42 -14.61 -0.79 0.34
C LEU A 42 -13.95 -1.32 1.62
N ASN A 43 -14.72 -2.02 2.47
CA ASN A 43 -14.18 -2.63 3.68
C ASN A 43 -13.12 -3.70 3.35
N ASN A 44 -13.41 -4.57 2.38
CA ASN A 44 -12.45 -5.60 1.95
C ASN A 44 -11.16 -4.98 1.42
N ILE A 45 -11.24 -3.92 0.59
CA ILE A 45 -10.05 -3.22 0.10
C ILE A 45 -9.25 -2.63 1.27
N CYS A 46 -9.91 -2.03 2.26
CA CYS A 46 -9.23 -1.50 3.43
C CYS A 46 -8.51 -2.59 4.24
N GLU A 47 -9.18 -3.72 4.50
CA GLU A 47 -8.62 -4.87 5.22
C GLU A 47 -7.44 -5.49 4.48
N ASP A 48 -7.54 -5.61 3.14
CA ASP A 48 -6.45 -6.09 2.29
C ASP A 48 -5.24 -5.17 2.37
N ILE A 49 -5.44 -3.85 2.22
CA ILE A 49 -4.37 -2.85 2.35
C ILE A 49 -3.67 -2.97 3.71
N GLN A 50 -4.43 -3.07 4.80
CA GLN A 50 -3.86 -3.23 6.14
C GLN A 50 -3.04 -4.50 6.28
N THR A 51 -3.58 -5.61 5.78
CA THR A 51 -2.92 -6.92 5.85
C THR A 51 -1.62 -6.91 5.07
N GLN A 52 -1.64 -6.34 3.86
CA GLN A 52 -0.45 -6.22 3.02
C GLN A 52 0.56 -5.23 3.60
N LEU A 53 0.14 -4.10 4.16
CA LEU A 53 1.04 -3.16 4.86
C LEU A 53 1.73 -3.82 6.06
N ARG A 54 1.00 -4.62 6.83
CA ARG A 54 1.58 -5.37 7.96
C ARG A 54 2.64 -6.36 7.46
N LYS A 55 2.31 -7.14 6.45
CA LYS A 55 3.24 -8.09 5.83
C LYS A 55 4.47 -7.37 5.27
N LEU A 56 4.28 -6.25 4.56
CA LEU A 56 5.37 -5.43 4.02
C LEU A 56 6.33 -4.96 5.12
N MET A 57 5.79 -4.49 6.25
CA MET A 57 6.61 -4.07 7.40
C MET A 57 7.40 -5.24 7.98
N GLU A 58 6.79 -6.40 8.15
CA GLU A 58 7.46 -7.59 8.67
C GLU A 58 8.60 -8.05 7.75
N GLU A 59 8.37 -8.08 6.44
CA GLU A 59 9.42 -8.46 5.47
C GLU A 59 10.54 -7.42 5.40
N LEU A 60 10.21 -6.12 5.44
CA LEU A 60 11.21 -5.05 5.54
C LEU A 60 12.06 -5.18 6.81
N GLU A 61 11.45 -5.42 7.97
CA GLU A 61 12.17 -5.64 9.23
C GLU A 61 13.13 -6.84 9.12
N LYS A 62 12.64 -7.99 8.61
CA LYS A 62 13.48 -9.19 8.39
C LYS A 62 14.65 -8.88 7.47
N CYS A 63 14.42 -8.16 6.38
CA CYS A 63 15.47 -7.77 5.44
C CYS A 63 16.52 -6.87 6.12
N ILE A 64 16.10 -5.84 6.85
CA ILE A 64 16.98 -4.94 7.60
C ILE A 64 17.82 -5.73 8.62
N PHE A 65 17.22 -6.66 9.36
CA PHE A 65 17.95 -7.51 10.31
C PHE A 65 18.93 -8.45 9.62
N ALA A 66 18.59 -8.99 8.44
CA ALA A 66 19.49 -9.83 7.66
C ALA A 66 20.72 -9.03 7.18
N ILE A 67 20.53 -7.78 6.74
CA ILE A 67 21.60 -6.85 6.36
C ILE A 67 22.51 -6.56 7.56
N ILE A 68 21.93 -6.23 8.73
CA ILE A 68 22.68 -5.87 9.94
C ILE A 68 23.53 -7.05 10.44
N ASN A 69 22.93 -8.25 10.49
CA ASN A 69 23.59 -9.41 11.05
C ASN A 69 24.54 -10.12 10.08
N ALA A 70 24.57 -9.72 8.80
CA ALA A 70 25.35 -10.37 7.73
C ALA A 70 25.15 -11.90 7.68
N LYS A 71 23.98 -12.39 8.08
CA LYS A 71 23.68 -13.83 8.26
C LYS A 71 23.26 -14.54 6.98
N GLN A 72 22.98 -13.81 5.91
CA GLN A 72 22.41 -14.34 4.67
C GLN A 72 23.27 -13.99 3.46
N ASN A 73 23.18 -14.83 2.43
CA ASN A 73 23.75 -14.54 1.12
C ASN A 73 23.11 -13.27 0.55
N ILE A 74 23.95 -12.27 0.27
CA ILE A 74 23.49 -10.95 -0.16
C ILE A 74 22.71 -10.97 -1.48
N PHE A 75 23.03 -11.88 -2.41
CA PHE A 75 22.32 -12.00 -3.68
C PHE A 75 20.92 -12.57 -3.49
N LEU A 76 20.77 -13.56 -2.60
CA LEU A 76 19.46 -14.09 -2.24
C LEU A 76 18.61 -13.03 -1.52
N LEU A 77 19.23 -12.28 -0.60
CA LEU A 77 18.55 -11.21 0.12
C LEU A 77 18.10 -10.08 -0.82
N LYS A 78 18.93 -9.69 -1.80
CA LYS A 78 18.56 -8.71 -2.82
C LYS A 78 17.38 -9.20 -3.66
N ARG A 79 17.42 -10.45 -4.13
CA ARG A 79 16.32 -11.02 -4.90
C ARG A 79 15.01 -11.08 -4.09
N GLN A 80 15.09 -11.46 -2.82
CA GLN A 80 13.93 -11.48 -1.93
C GLN A 80 13.36 -10.07 -1.76
N TYR A 81 14.22 -9.07 -1.57
CA TYR A 81 13.82 -7.67 -1.50
C TYR A 81 13.08 -7.20 -2.77
N GLU A 82 13.63 -7.49 -3.95
CA GLU A 82 13.03 -7.09 -5.24
C GLU A 82 11.69 -7.79 -5.52
N VAL A 83 11.55 -9.06 -5.15
CA VAL A 83 10.34 -9.83 -5.46
C VAL A 83 9.25 -9.64 -4.40
N GLU A 84 9.60 -9.78 -3.13
CA GLU A 84 8.62 -9.82 -2.05
C GLU A 84 8.33 -8.41 -1.53
N ILE A 85 9.35 -7.65 -1.15
CA ILE A 85 9.16 -6.34 -0.53
C ILE A 85 8.71 -5.31 -1.56
N TRP A 86 9.41 -5.20 -2.68
CA TRP A 86 9.05 -4.24 -3.72
C TRP A 86 7.71 -4.61 -4.38
N GLY A 87 7.47 -5.90 -4.61
CA GLY A 87 6.19 -6.40 -5.10
C GLY A 87 5.01 -6.03 -4.19
N LEU A 88 5.15 -6.25 -2.88
CA LEU A 88 4.14 -5.83 -1.90
C LEU A 88 3.92 -4.32 -1.88
N LEU A 89 5.00 -3.54 -1.99
CA LEU A 89 4.91 -2.08 -1.99
C LEU A 89 4.10 -1.56 -3.19
N ILE A 90 4.32 -2.12 -4.37
CA ILE A 90 3.54 -1.80 -5.58
C ILE A 90 2.07 -2.18 -5.39
N GLN A 91 1.80 -3.40 -4.89
CA GLN A 91 0.42 -3.87 -4.68
C GLN A 91 -0.38 -2.97 -3.73
N VAL A 92 0.24 -2.57 -2.61
CA VAL A 92 -0.40 -1.67 -1.63
C VAL A 92 -0.65 -0.29 -2.22
N ASP A 93 0.26 0.25 -3.03
CA ASP A 93 0.09 1.54 -3.71
C ASP A 93 -1.07 1.49 -4.72
N GLU A 94 -1.12 0.46 -5.56
CA GLU A 94 -2.21 0.24 -6.51
C GLU A 94 -3.57 0.14 -5.80
N GLN A 95 -3.65 -0.64 -4.73
CA GLN A 95 -4.88 -0.75 -3.93
C GLN A 95 -5.28 0.58 -3.28
N SER A 96 -4.31 1.35 -2.77
CA SER A 96 -4.56 2.68 -2.20
C SER A 96 -5.13 3.66 -3.24
N LEU A 97 -4.62 3.62 -4.46
CA LEU A 97 -5.12 4.42 -5.59
C LEU A 97 -6.54 4.02 -5.99
N ILE A 98 -6.83 2.72 -6.07
CA ILE A 98 -8.17 2.20 -6.32
C ILE A 98 -9.15 2.67 -5.24
N LEU A 99 -8.76 2.56 -3.97
CA LEU A 99 -9.55 3.02 -2.83
C LEU A 99 -9.85 4.52 -2.92
N ARG A 100 -8.84 5.33 -3.24
CA ARG A 100 -8.96 6.78 -3.40
C ARG A 100 -10.01 7.14 -4.45
N ASP A 101 -9.92 6.53 -5.63
CA ASP A 101 -10.75 6.90 -6.76
C ASP A 101 -12.21 6.51 -6.51
N ARG A 102 -12.45 5.34 -5.90
CA ARG A 102 -13.79 4.88 -5.51
C ARG A 102 -14.43 5.73 -4.42
N VAL A 103 -13.68 6.02 -3.36
CA VAL A 103 -14.18 6.82 -2.23
C VAL A 103 -14.44 8.25 -2.66
N ARG A 104 -13.57 8.83 -3.49
CA ARG A 104 -13.79 10.17 -4.04
C ARG A 104 -15.05 10.23 -4.90
N GLY A 105 -15.23 9.27 -5.82
CA GLY A 105 -16.45 9.20 -6.64
C GLY A 105 -17.73 9.06 -5.79
N ALA A 106 -17.66 8.31 -4.69
CA ALA A 106 -18.78 8.19 -3.76
C ALA A 106 -19.04 9.47 -2.96
N ILE A 107 -18.00 10.18 -2.51
CA ILE A 107 -18.15 11.47 -1.81
C ILE A 107 -18.73 12.53 -2.74
N ASP A 108 -18.21 12.65 -3.97
CA ASP A 108 -18.65 13.64 -4.94
C ASP A 108 -20.13 13.48 -5.35
N THR A 109 -20.68 12.28 -5.17
CA THR A 109 -22.08 11.94 -5.46
C THR A 109 -22.97 11.86 -4.21
N CYS A 110 -22.39 11.99 -3.01
CA CYS A 110 -23.11 11.86 -1.75
C CYS A 110 -23.80 13.18 -1.38
N ASN A 111 -25.05 13.09 -0.89
CA ASN A 111 -25.73 14.24 -0.32
C ASN A 111 -25.14 14.52 1.08
N ILE A 112 -24.90 15.79 1.41
CA ILE A 112 -24.34 16.21 2.72
C ILE A 112 -25.18 15.72 3.90
N LYS A 113 -26.48 15.46 3.70
CA LYS A 113 -27.39 14.95 4.72
C LYS A 113 -27.39 13.41 4.85
N ASP A 114 -26.61 12.68 4.05
CA ASP A 114 -26.53 11.22 4.13
C ASP A 114 -25.60 10.79 5.26
N ASP A 115 -26.09 9.92 6.13
CA ASP A 115 -25.33 9.30 7.22
C ASP A 115 -24.06 8.58 6.73
N SER A 116 -24.01 8.21 5.44
CA SER A 116 -22.85 7.59 4.79
C SER A 116 -21.63 8.50 4.65
N LEU A 117 -21.83 9.82 4.63
CA LEU A 117 -20.75 10.76 4.34
C LEU A 117 -19.63 10.66 5.40
N ASN A 118 -19.99 10.55 6.67
CA ASN A 118 -19.00 10.42 7.76
C ASN A 118 -18.17 9.13 7.64
N TRP A 119 -18.81 8.05 7.21
CA TRP A 119 -18.15 6.78 6.97
C TRP A 119 -17.19 6.87 5.77
N LEU A 120 -17.63 7.42 4.64
CA LEU A 120 -16.79 7.67 3.46
C LEU A 120 -15.60 8.59 3.78
N LEU A 121 -15.81 9.66 4.56
CA LEU A 121 -14.74 10.55 5.00
C LEU A 121 -13.72 9.84 5.90
N THR A 122 -14.17 8.87 6.70
CA THR A 122 -13.28 8.05 7.53
C THR A 122 -12.40 7.15 6.66
N ILE A 123 -12.98 6.50 5.65
CA ILE A 123 -12.21 5.72 4.67
C ILE A 123 -11.25 6.62 3.88
N HIS A 124 -11.68 7.83 3.49
CA HIS A 124 -10.82 8.77 2.79
C HIS A 124 -9.60 9.18 3.63
N LYS A 125 -9.79 9.45 4.93
CA LYS A 125 -8.69 9.71 5.86
C LYS A 125 -7.75 8.52 6.00
N PHE A 126 -8.29 7.31 6.08
CA PHE A 126 -7.47 6.10 6.07
C PHE A 126 -6.62 6.00 4.80
N GLN A 127 -7.23 6.19 3.61
CA GLN A 127 -6.52 6.18 2.34
C GLN A 127 -5.37 7.21 2.32
N GLN A 128 -5.62 8.44 2.77
CA GLN A 128 -4.58 9.48 2.87
C GLN A 128 -3.42 9.06 3.78
N THR A 129 -3.75 8.41 4.91
CA THR A 129 -2.76 7.89 5.87
C THR A 129 -1.90 6.81 5.22
N VAL A 130 -2.52 5.88 4.48
CA VAL A 130 -1.82 4.84 3.73
C VAL A 130 -0.89 5.44 2.69
N ALA A 131 -1.36 6.40 1.88
CA ALA A 131 -0.54 7.05 0.87
C ALA A 131 0.69 7.74 1.48
N MET A 132 0.53 8.38 2.64
CA MET A 132 1.66 8.95 3.39
C MET A 132 2.64 7.86 3.86
N ILE A 133 2.14 6.76 4.40
CA ILE A 133 2.98 5.64 4.88
C ILE A 133 3.78 5.05 3.71
N ILE A 134 3.15 4.78 2.57
CA ILE A 134 3.82 4.25 1.37
C ILE A 134 4.93 5.20 0.94
N LYS A 135 4.62 6.50 0.84
CA LYS A 135 5.62 7.52 0.45
C LYS A 135 6.81 7.52 1.40
N GLU A 136 6.57 7.50 2.71
CA GLU A 136 7.66 7.46 3.69
C GLU A 136 8.46 6.15 3.62
N LEU A 137 7.80 5.01 3.40
CA LEU A 137 8.49 3.73 3.20
C LEU A 137 9.41 3.77 1.99
N VAL A 138 8.93 4.28 0.85
CA VAL A 138 9.71 4.38 -0.38
C VAL A 138 10.91 5.31 -0.17
N GLU A 139 10.67 6.55 0.23
CA GLU A 139 11.68 7.61 0.25
C GLU A 139 12.69 7.48 1.39
N LYS A 140 12.33 6.84 2.51
CA LYS A 140 13.17 6.82 3.72
C LYS A 140 13.71 5.45 4.07
N VAL A 141 13.03 4.38 3.67
CA VAL A 141 13.41 3.00 4.03
C VAL A 141 13.87 2.25 2.80
N ALA A 142 13.00 2.09 1.81
CA ALA A 142 13.22 1.27 0.64
C ALA A 142 14.46 1.73 -0.15
N GLU A 143 14.56 3.02 -0.46
CA GLU A 143 15.73 3.57 -1.18
C GLU A 143 17.06 3.30 -0.44
N ASN A 144 17.06 3.37 0.89
CA ASN A 144 18.27 3.14 1.68
C ASN A 144 18.64 1.64 1.70
N VAL A 145 17.65 0.77 1.89
CA VAL A 145 17.83 -0.69 1.87
C VAL A 145 18.33 -1.14 0.50
N ASP A 146 17.70 -0.70 -0.58
CA ASP A 146 18.09 -1.04 -1.95
C ASP A 146 19.53 -0.61 -2.25
N LYS A 147 19.88 0.63 -1.91
CA LYS A 147 21.26 1.14 -2.06
C LYS A 147 22.28 0.30 -1.31
N ILE A 148 21.98 -0.15 -0.09
CA ILE A 148 22.90 -0.97 0.69
C ILE A 148 23.05 -2.37 0.09
N LEU A 149 21.95 -2.98 -0.34
CA LEU A 149 21.96 -4.27 -1.03
C LEU A 149 22.76 -4.18 -2.33
N GLU A 150 22.59 -3.10 -3.11
CA GLU A 150 23.35 -2.86 -4.33
C GLU A 150 24.85 -2.73 -4.06
N ILE A 151 25.25 -1.98 -3.03
CA ILE A 151 26.67 -1.80 -2.74
C ILE A 151 27.30 -3.10 -2.20
N LYS A 152 26.58 -3.82 -1.32
CA LYS A 152 27.07 -5.11 -0.78
C LYS A 152 27.16 -6.20 -1.86
N THR A 153 26.24 -6.23 -2.83
CA THR A 153 26.33 -7.17 -3.98
C THR A 153 27.54 -6.88 -4.87
N ARG A 154 28.07 -5.66 -4.87
CA ARG A 154 29.35 -5.30 -5.52
C ARG A 154 30.59 -5.64 -4.70
N GLY A 155 30.44 -6.26 -3.52
CA GLY A 155 31.54 -6.75 -2.68
C GLY A 155 31.99 -5.80 -1.56
N ILE A 156 31.33 -4.66 -1.37
CA ILE A 156 31.67 -3.70 -0.30
C ILE A 156 30.85 -4.01 0.96
N ASN A 157 31.46 -4.69 1.93
CA ASN A 157 30.75 -5.27 3.07
C ASN A 157 30.61 -4.34 4.29
N ASP A 158 31.45 -3.30 4.42
CA ASP A 158 31.49 -2.45 5.63
C ASP A 158 30.37 -1.40 5.72
N ILE A 159 29.47 -1.36 4.73
CA ILE A 159 28.32 -0.46 4.75
C ILE A 159 27.25 -0.98 5.71
N LYS A 160 26.76 -0.07 6.55
CA LYS A 160 25.73 -0.32 7.56
C LYS A 160 24.46 0.44 7.22
N ILE A 161 23.34 -0.09 7.67
CA ILE A 161 22.05 0.61 7.65
C ILE A 161 22.13 1.84 8.54
N ASP A 162 21.65 2.97 8.02
CA ASP A 162 21.49 4.19 8.81
C ASP A 162 20.49 3.96 9.95
N LYS A 163 20.87 4.32 11.17
CA LYS A 163 20.00 4.25 12.36
C LYS A 163 18.66 4.96 12.13
N ASN A 164 18.65 6.03 11.33
CA ASN A 164 17.43 6.75 10.97
C ASN A 164 16.40 5.85 10.25
N VAL A 165 16.85 4.87 9.46
CA VAL A 165 15.97 3.89 8.80
C VAL A 165 15.26 3.02 9.83
N VAL A 166 15.99 2.55 10.84
CA VAL A 166 15.45 1.72 11.93
C VAL A 166 14.45 2.52 12.78
N ILE A 167 14.78 3.78 13.10
CA ILE A 167 13.87 4.67 13.83
C ILE A 167 12.60 4.93 13.02
N LYS A 168 12.74 5.22 11.72
CA LYS A 168 11.61 5.48 10.83
C LYS A 168 10.71 4.26 10.68
N MET A 169 11.28 3.06 10.54
CA MET A 169 10.51 1.80 10.54
C MET A 169 9.70 1.64 11.83
N SER A 170 10.30 1.91 13.00
CA SER A 170 9.59 1.84 14.28
C SER A 170 8.44 2.84 14.39
N GLN A 171 8.62 4.06 13.86
CA GLN A 171 7.58 5.08 13.80
C GLN A 171 6.42 4.65 12.89
N LEU A 172 6.72 4.23 11.66
CA LEU A 172 5.72 3.80 10.68
C LEU A 172 4.93 2.59 11.16
N ARG A 173 5.60 1.67 11.87
CA ARG A 173 4.94 0.53 12.52
C ARG A 173 3.84 1.00 13.47
N LYS A 174 4.10 1.98 14.35
CA LYS A 174 3.06 2.48 15.27
C LYS A 174 1.86 3.05 14.52
N SER A 175 2.09 3.71 13.38
CA SER A 175 1.03 4.26 12.54
C SER A 175 0.19 3.18 11.83
N ILE A 176 0.81 2.10 11.35
CA ILE A 176 0.12 0.99 10.66
C ILE A 176 -0.70 0.13 11.64
N PHE A 177 -0.23 0.01 12.89
CA PHE A 177 -0.86 -0.82 13.92
C PHE A 177 -1.93 -0.10 14.74
N LEU A 178 -2.22 1.18 14.46
CA LEU A 178 -3.44 1.80 14.97
C LEU A 178 -4.64 1.07 14.36
N PRO A 179 -5.54 0.50 15.17
CA PRO A 179 -6.73 -0.14 14.64
C PRO A 179 -7.48 0.92 13.84
N ILE A 180 -7.67 0.67 12.55
CA ILE A 180 -8.72 1.39 11.88
C ILE A 180 -10.00 0.91 12.56
N ILE A 181 -10.70 1.85 13.17
CA ILE A 181 -12.03 1.66 13.71
C ILE A 181 -12.80 0.85 12.68
N SER A 182 -13.37 -0.29 13.10
CA SER A 182 -14.15 -1.15 12.20
C SER A 182 -15.06 -0.25 11.38
N PHE A 183 -14.90 -0.30 10.05
CA PHE A 183 -15.63 0.57 9.14
C PHE A 183 -17.12 0.19 9.04
N GLY A 184 -17.70 -0.37 10.10
CA GLY A 184 -19.13 -0.60 10.21
C GLY A 184 -19.85 0.68 10.63
N ARG A 185 -20.99 0.98 10.01
CA ARG A 185 -21.91 2.04 10.46
C ARG A 185 -22.48 1.82 11.88
N ASN A 186 -22.18 0.69 12.53
CA ASN A 186 -22.80 0.27 13.77
C ASN A 186 -21.80 0.20 14.94
N SER A 187 -21.67 1.30 15.66
CA SER A 187 -21.35 1.26 17.10
C SER A 187 -22.15 2.26 17.94
N ASN A 188 -23.17 2.94 17.38
CA ASN A 188 -24.09 3.79 18.14
C ASN A 188 -25.54 3.54 17.73
N LYS A 189 -26.06 2.36 18.06
CA LYS A 189 -27.48 2.17 18.40
C LYS A 189 -27.54 1.05 19.43
N PHE A 190 -27.48 1.42 20.71
CA PHE A 190 -28.39 1.00 21.79
C PHE A 190 -28.13 1.90 23.00
#